data_AF-A0A963MQ64-F1
#
_entry.id   AF-A0A963MQ64-F1
#
_cell.length_a   1.000
_cell.length_b   1.000
_cell.length_c   1.000
_cell.angle_alpha   90.00
_cell.angle_beta   90.00
_cell.angle_gamma   90.00
#
_symmetry.space_group_name_H-M   'P 1'
#
loop_
_entity.id
_entity.type
_entity.pdbx_description
1 polymer ?
#
loop_
_entity_poly.entity_id
_entity_poly.type
_entity_poly.pdbx_seq_one_letter_code
_entity_poly.pdbx_strand_id
1 'polypeptide(L)'
;MVRNNLLLFTAFLFLFPMSVFAAGYGTAGCGLGSIVIGSERGPEQIFAATTNGTSGSQTFGMTSGTSNCGDHGLLNLSKEREVFASENYTSLVKEMAQGKGEHLNILASMYQCPTAQYQEFGAMTQKKFNDIVPGAQTTPDALLSQLETMLSQHHSLSKACHLQLSALN
;
A
#
# COMPACT_ATOMS: atom_id res chain seq x y z
N MET A 1 -33.01 -58.62 11.19
CA MET A 1 -32.86 -57.64 12.28
C MET A 1 -31.80 -56.63 11.84
N VAL A 2 -32.22 -55.49 11.32
CA VAL A 2 -31.36 -54.41 10.81
C VAL A 2 -30.83 -53.63 12.01
N ARG A 3 -29.50 -53.52 12.17
CA ARG A 3 -28.91 -52.54 13.09
C ARG A 3 -28.08 -51.54 12.29
N ASN A 4 -28.80 -50.51 11.87
CA ASN A 4 -28.29 -49.20 11.50
C ASN A 4 -27.63 -48.57 12.74
N ASN A 5 -26.45 -47.97 12.61
CA ASN A 5 -26.23 -46.57 12.99
C ASN A 5 -24.74 -46.15 12.99
N LEU A 6 -24.52 -45.10 12.20
CA LEU A 6 -23.65 -43.96 12.50
C LEU A 6 -22.15 -44.15 12.25
N LEU A 7 -21.79 -44.18 10.95
CA LEU A 7 -20.50 -43.67 10.50
C LEU A 7 -20.46 -42.16 10.80
N LEU A 8 -19.78 -41.78 11.89
CA LEU A 8 -19.33 -40.41 12.14
C LEU A 8 -18.33 -40.02 11.05
N PHE A 9 -18.83 -39.45 9.95
CA PHE A 9 -17.99 -38.69 9.02
C PHE A 9 -17.58 -37.39 9.70
N THR A 10 -16.45 -37.41 10.40
CA THR A 10 -15.74 -36.19 10.77
C THR A 10 -15.18 -35.56 9.51
N ALA A 11 -15.97 -34.66 8.90
CA ALA A 11 -15.47 -33.77 7.85
C ALA A 11 -14.42 -32.84 8.48
N PHE A 12 -13.15 -33.21 8.38
CA PHE A 12 -12.04 -32.30 8.65
C PHE A 12 -12.06 -31.22 7.56
N LEU A 13 -12.71 -30.10 7.86
CA LEU A 13 -12.62 -28.90 7.05
C LEU A 13 -11.17 -28.41 7.16
N PHE A 14 -10.37 -28.61 6.11
CA PHE A 14 -9.03 -28.06 6.01
C PHE A 14 -9.12 -26.52 5.99
N LEU A 15 -9.04 -25.91 7.17
CA LEU A 15 -8.77 -24.48 7.32
C LEU A 15 -7.29 -24.28 6.97
N PHE A 16 -6.98 -24.11 5.68
CA PHE A 16 -5.68 -23.57 5.28
C PHE A 16 -5.60 -22.13 5.80
N PRO A 17 -4.60 -21.78 6.63
CA PRO A 17 -4.40 -20.41 7.05
C PRO A 17 -3.91 -19.62 5.83
N MET A 18 -4.82 -18.93 5.15
CA MET A 18 -4.45 -17.96 4.13
C MET A 18 -3.76 -16.80 4.84
N SER A 19 -2.47 -16.62 4.58
CA SER A 19 -1.71 -15.49 5.11
C SER A 19 -2.37 -14.19 4.66
N VAL A 20 -2.84 -13.39 5.63
CA VAL A 20 -3.42 -12.07 5.35
C VAL A 20 -2.28 -11.08 5.18
N PHE A 21 -2.08 -10.60 3.96
CA PHE A 21 -1.20 -9.46 3.68
C PHE A 21 -1.94 -8.15 3.96
N ALA A 22 -1.25 -7.15 4.52
CA ALA A 22 -1.83 -5.88 4.93
C ALA A 22 -1.96 -4.91 3.75
N ALA A 23 -2.97 -5.11 2.89
CA ALA A 23 -3.16 -4.32 1.66
C ALA A 23 -4.33 -3.32 1.73
N GLY A 24 -4.55 -2.72 2.90
CA GLY A 24 -5.52 -1.62 3.09
C GLY A 24 -6.98 -2.04 3.23
N TYR A 25 -7.31 -3.33 3.20
CA TYR A 25 -8.69 -3.87 3.30
C TYR A 25 -9.08 -4.40 4.69
N GLY A 26 -8.25 -4.18 5.73
CA GLY A 26 -8.51 -4.67 7.10
C GLY A 26 -8.20 -6.16 7.31
N THR A 27 -8.66 -6.74 8.43
CA THR A 27 -8.38 -8.15 8.79
C THR A 27 -9.26 -9.15 8.03
N ALA A 28 -10.37 -8.69 7.43
CA ALA A 28 -11.27 -9.52 6.62
C ALA A 28 -10.68 -9.96 5.27
N GLY A 29 -9.54 -9.39 4.86
CA GLY A 29 -8.96 -9.61 3.54
C GLY A 29 -9.61 -8.77 2.45
N CYS A 30 -9.06 -8.85 1.24
CA CYS A 30 -9.67 -8.24 0.06
C CYS A 30 -11.02 -8.88 -0.29
N GLY A 31 -11.78 -8.25 -1.19
CA GLY A 31 -13.07 -8.73 -1.65
C GLY A 31 -14.18 -7.70 -1.42
N LEU A 32 -15.38 -8.03 -1.90
CA LEU A 32 -16.54 -7.14 -1.88
C LEU A 32 -16.87 -6.63 -0.48
N GLY A 33 -16.71 -7.48 0.54
CA GLY A 33 -16.93 -7.12 1.93
C GLY A 33 -16.04 -5.97 2.39
N SER A 34 -14.77 -5.97 2.01
CA SER A 34 -13.87 -4.87 2.34
C SER A 34 -14.16 -3.57 1.58
N ILE A 35 -14.74 -3.67 0.37
CA ILE A 35 -15.17 -2.51 -0.42
C ILE A 35 -16.41 -1.85 0.17
N VAL A 36 -17.41 -2.65 0.57
CA VAL A 36 -18.70 -2.14 1.01
C VAL A 36 -18.72 -1.78 2.50
N ILE A 37 -17.99 -2.55 3.33
CA ILE A 37 -17.94 -2.34 4.79
C ILE A 37 -16.72 -1.50 5.20
N GLY A 38 -15.62 -1.57 4.45
CA GLY A 38 -14.39 -0.84 4.73
C GLY A 38 -13.34 -1.61 5.52
N SER A 39 -12.27 -0.91 5.88
CA SER A 39 -11.04 -1.46 6.48
C SER A 39 -10.81 -1.06 7.94
N GLU A 40 -11.79 -0.40 8.57
CA GLU A 40 -11.70 -0.01 9.98
C GLU A 40 -11.53 -1.22 10.89
N ARG A 41 -10.82 -1.04 12.00
CA ARG A 41 -10.56 -2.11 12.96
C ARG A 41 -11.73 -2.23 13.92
N GLY A 42 -12.36 -3.39 13.94
CA GLY A 42 -13.48 -3.62 14.85
C GLY A 42 -14.38 -4.77 14.41
N PRO A 43 -15.55 -4.91 15.06
CA PRO A 43 -16.52 -5.96 14.74
C PRO A 43 -17.07 -5.85 13.30
N GLU A 44 -16.97 -4.68 12.65
CA GLU A 44 -17.29 -4.48 11.24
C GLU A 44 -16.54 -5.45 10.32
N GLN A 45 -15.31 -5.85 10.70
CA GLN A 45 -14.53 -6.83 9.95
C GLN A 45 -15.19 -8.22 9.91
N ILE A 46 -16.07 -8.55 10.86
CA ILE A 46 -16.85 -9.81 10.84
C ILE A 46 -17.85 -9.77 9.69
N PHE A 47 -18.50 -8.63 9.46
CA PHE A 47 -19.44 -8.44 8.36
C PHE A 47 -18.73 -8.39 7.02
N ALA A 48 -17.56 -7.74 6.95
CA ALA A 48 -16.69 -7.78 5.78
C ALA A 48 -16.28 -9.23 5.43
N ALA A 49 -15.81 -10.01 6.42
CA ALA A 49 -15.42 -11.40 6.24
C ALA A 49 -16.60 -12.30 5.83
N THR A 50 -17.76 -12.10 6.47
CA THR A 50 -18.99 -12.85 6.14
C THR A 50 -19.43 -12.53 4.71
N THR A 51 -19.41 -11.26 4.31
CA THR A 51 -19.74 -10.83 2.95
C THR A 51 -18.77 -11.42 1.93
N ASN A 52 -17.46 -11.37 2.20
CA ASN A 52 -16.41 -11.97 1.37
C ASN A 52 -16.63 -13.48 1.16
N GLY A 53 -16.90 -14.21 2.23
CA GLY A 53 -17.09 -15.67 2.20
C GLY A 53 -18.41 -16.08 1.55
N THR A 54 -19.53 -15.44 1.91
CA THR A 54 -20.87 -15.79 1.40
C THR A 54 -21.06 -15.46 -0.08
N SER A 55 -20.45 -14.36 -0.56
CA SER A 55 -20.48 -13.99 -1.98
C SER A 55 -19.43 -14.70 -2.83
N GLY A 56 -18.48 -15.41 -2.22
CA GLY A 56 -17.31 -15.97 -2.92
C GLY A 56 -16.41 -14.91 -3.57
N SER A 57 -16.65 -13.63 -3.28
CA SER A 57 -16.00 -12.50 -3.96
C SER A 57 -14.52 -12.40 -3.64
N GLN A 58 -14.09 -12.89 -2.48
CA GLN A 58 -12.67 -12.91 -2.10
C GLN A 58 -11.89 -13.89 -2.98
N THR A 59 -12.33 -15.15 -3.06
CA THR A 59 -11.69 -16.15 -3.93
C THR A 59 -11.80 -15.79 -5.41
N PHE A 60 -12.95 -15.28 -5.86
CA PHE A 60 -13.10 -14.81 -7.23
C PHE A 60 -12.12 -13.67 -7.51
N GLY A 61 -12.10 -12.65 -6.64
CA GLY A 61 -11.21 -11.51 -6.74
C GLY A 61 -9.74 -11.90 -6.77
N MET A 62 -9.31 -12.87 -5.97
CA MET A 62 -7.93 -13.38 -6.01
C MET A 62 -7.59 -14.01 -7.36
N THR A 63 -8.54 -14.72 -7.99
CA THR A 63 -8.31 -15.36 -9.29
C THR A 63 -8.44 -14.43 -10.48
N SER A 64 -9.33 -13.44 -10.41
CA SER A 64 -9.62 -12.51 -11.50
C SER A 64 -8.85 -11.19 -11.38
N GLY A 65 -8.23 -10.93 -10.24
CA GLY A 65 -7.64 -9.65 -9.89
C GLY A 65 -8.67 -8.53 -9.65
N THR A 66 -9.94 -8.86 -9.35
CA THR A 66 -11.03 -7.88 -9.14
C THR A 66 -11.34 -7.66 -7.67
N SER A 67 -12.36 -6.83 -7.37
CA SER A 67 -12.91 -6.68 -6.00
C SER A 67 -11.85 -6.34 -4.99
N ASN A 68 -11.01 -5.37 -5.31
CA ASN A 68 -9.82 -4.98 -4.56
C ASN A 68 -8.96 -6.18 -4.14
N CYS A 69 -8.89 -7.29 -4.89
CA CYS A 69 -7.96 -8.41 -4.70
C CYS A 69 -6.90 -8.48 -5.83
N GLY A 70 -6.81 -7.45 -6.67
CA GLY A 70 -5.83 -7.33 -7.75
C GLY A 70 -4.44 -6.98 -7.24
N ASP A 71 -3.53 -6.52 -8.11
CA ASP A 71 -2.16 -6.14 -7.73
C ASP A 71 -2.14 -4.99 -6.71
N HIS A 72 -2.24 -5.39 -5.44
CA HIS A 72 -2.11 -4.57 -4.25
C HIS A 72 -0.73 -3.97 -4.05
N GLY A 73 0.23 -4.32 -4.91
CA GLY A 73 1.55 -3.73 -4.92
C GLY A 73 1.48 -2.21 -4.78
N LEU A 74 0.50 -1.54 -5.38
CA LEU A 74 0.37 -0.08 -5.34
C LEU A 74 -0.04 0.47 -3.95
N LEU A 75 -1.05 -0.13 -3.29
CA LEU A 75 -1.44 0.27 -1.92
C LEU A 75 -0.34 -0.09 -0.91
N ASN A 76 0.31 -1.23 -1.09
CA ASN A 76 1.47 -1.63 -0.30
C ASN A 76 2.63 -0.65 -0.48
N LEU A 77 2.95 -0.24 -1.72
CA LEU A 77 4.02 0.72 -2.00
C LEU A 77 3.74 2.10 -1.41
N SER A 78 2.48 2.55 -1.37
CA SER A 78 2.12 3.78 -0.65
C SER A 78 2.37 3.64 0.85
N LYS A 79 1.90 2.54 1.46
CA LYS A 79 2.07 2.33 2.89
C LYS A 79 3.54 2.11 3.29
N GLU A 80 4.29 1.39 2.47
CA GLU A 80 5.74 1.18 2.64
C GLU A 80 6.50 2.50 2.57
N ARG A 81 6.15 3.39 1.62
CA ARG A 81 6.71 4.75 1.55
C ARG A 81 6.37 5.57 2.78
N GLU A 82 5.13 5.52 3.27
CA GLU A 82 4.70 6.23 4.49
C GLU A 82 5.46 5.76 5.72
N VAL A 83 5.57 4.44 5.91
CA VAL A 83 6.33 3.84 7.01
C VAL A 83 7.81 4.23 6.91
N PHE A 84 8.41 4.05 5.74
CA PHE A 84 9.80 4.42 5.51
C PHE A 84 10.06 5.91 5.75
N ALA A 85 9.18 6.79 5.27
CA ALA A 85 9.29 8.23 5.46
C ALA A 85 9.15 8.62 6.92
N SER A 86 8.31 7.91 7.68
CA SER A 86 8.11 8.14 9.11
C SER A 86 9.34 7.72 9.92
N GLU A 87 9.87 6.53 9.67
CA GLU A 87 11.05 6.00 10.39
C GLU A 87 12.33 6.77 10.05
N ASN A 88 12.42 7.35 8.85
CA ASN A 88 13.64 8.01 8.35
C ASN A 88 13.46 9.52 8.14
N TYR A 89 12.44 10.13 8.74
CA TYR A 89 12.02 11.51 8.44
C TYR A 89 13.16 12.53 8.52
N THR A 90 13.92 12.54 9.62
CA THR A 90 15.01 13.50 9.83
C THR A 90 16.12 13.34 8.80
N SER A 91 16.50 12.10 8.47
CA SER A 91 17.50 11.80 7.44
C SER A 91 17.00 12.25 6.07
N LEU A 92 15.75 11.94 5.74
CA LEU A 92 15.13 12.33 4.46
C LEU A 92 15.10 13.84 4.28
N VAL A 93 14.60 14.59 5.27
CA VAL A 93 14.56 16.06 5.20
C VAL A 93 15.97 16.63 4.98
N LYS A 94 16.96 16.14 5.71
CA LYS A 94 18.36 16.57 5.55
C LYS A 94 18.90 16.25 4.16
N GLU A 95 18.72 15.03 3.68
CA GLU A 95 19.23 14.56 2.39
C GLU A 95 18.51 15.22 1.21
N MET A 96 17.21 15.50 1.34
CA MET A 96 16.44 16.31 0.38
C MET A 96 17.00 17.72 0.26
N ALA A 97 17.31 18.39 1.38
CA ALA A 97 17.95 19.71 1.38
C ALA A 97 19.35 19.67 0.73
N GLN A 98 20.08 18.57 0.92
CA GLN A 98 21.40 18.34 0.31
C GLN A 98 21.33 17.92 -1.16
N GLY A 99 20.18 17.43 -1.62
CA GLY A 99 19.96 16.87 -2.95
C GLY A 99 20.61 15.52 -3.21
N LYS A 100 21.04 14.82 -2.14
CA LYS A 100 21.69 13.52 -2.22
C LYS A 100 21.68 12.82 -0.86
N GLY A 101 21.71 11.50 -0.89
CA GLY A 101 21.87 10.67 0.30
C GLY A 101 21.29 9.27 0.10
N GLU A 102 21.57 8.38 1.06
CA GLU A 102 21.17 6.97 0.97
C GLU A 102 19.65 6.80 1.11
N HIS A 103 19.05 7.49 2.08
CA HIS A 103 17.61 7.41 2.33
C HIS A 103 16.84 8.05 1.18
N LEU A 104 17.36 9.12 0.60
CA LEU A 104 16.78 9.76 -0.58
C LEU A 104 16.82 8.85 -1.81
N ASN A 105 17.92 8.12 -2.01
CA ASN A 105 18.04 7.13 -3.09
C ASN A 105 17.09 5.94 -2.86
N ILE A 106 16.96 5.47 -1.62
CA ILE A 106 15.99 4.43 -1.27
C ILE A 106 14.57 4.92 -1.56
N LEU A 107 14.23 6.15 -1.17
CA LEU A 107 12.93 6.73 -1.48
C LEU A 107 12.67 6.79 -2.99
N ALA A 108 13.66 7.23 -3.79
CA ALA A 108 13.56 7.20 -5.24
C ALA A 108 13.37 5.77 -5.79
N SER A 109 13.99 4.77 -5.17
CA SER A 109 13.79 3.35 -5.53
C SER A 109 12.37 2.87 -5.20
N MET A 110 11.74 3.36 -4.12
CA MET A 110 10.34 3.07 -3.78
C MET A 110 9.36 3.71 -4.78
N TYR A 111 9.73 4.84 -5.40
CA TYR A 111 9.04 5.40 -6.56
C TYR A 111 9.40 4.68 -7.89
N GLN A 112 10.13 3.57 -7.83
CA GLN A 112 10.58 2.79 -8.97
C GLN A 112 11.36 3.63 -10.00
N CYS A 113 12.01 4.70 -9.55
CA CYS A 113 12.88 5.48 -10.41
C CYS A 113 14.10 4.62 -10.80
N PRO A 114 14.53 4.62 -12.07
CA PRO A 114 15.79 3.99 -12.45
C PRO A 114 16.96 4.74 -11.79
N THR A 115 18.03 4.02 -11.45
CA THR A 115 19.21 4.58 -10.77
C THR A 115 19.84 5.75 -11.51
N ALA A 116 19.75 5.77 -12.85
CA ALA A 116 20.19 6.89 -13.69
C ALA A 116 19.48 8.22 -13.37
N GLN A 117 18.31 8.19 -12.75
CA GLN A 117 17.52 9.37 -12.39
C GLN A 117 17.70 9.80 -10.93
N TYR A 118 18.48 9.09 -10.11
CA TYR A 118 18.63 9.44 -8.68
C TYR A 118 19.25 10.82 -8.49
N GLN A 119 20.20 11.20 -9.34
CA GLN A 119 20.78 12.54 -9.31
C GLN A 119 19.73 13.61 -9.63
N GLU A 120 18.89 13.38 -10.63
CA GLU A 120 17.83 14.32 -11.02
C GLU A 120 16.73 14.41 -9.95
N PHE A 121 16.37 13.26 -9.36
CA PHE A 121 15.45 13.19 -8.23
C PHE A 121 15.95 14.03 -7.06
N GLY A 122 17.21 13.86 -6.67
CA GLY A 122 17.82 14.64 -5.59
C GLY A 122 17.93 16.13 -5.90
N ALA A 123 18.34 16.48 -7.12
CA ALA A 123 18.39 17.87 -7.57
C ALA A 123 17.01 18.54 -7.53
N MET A 124 15.96 17.82 -7.93
CA MET A 124 14.58 18.29 -7.85
C MET A 124 14.16 18.52 -6.39
N THR A 125 14.38 17.54 -5.50
CA THR A 125 14.01 17.69 -4.08
C THR A 125 14.75 18.83 -3.39
N GLN A 126 16.02 19.07 -3.75
CA GLN A 126 16.78 20.21 -3.23
C GLN A 126 16.23 21.53 -3.74
N LYS A 127 16.01 21.65 -5.06
CA LYS A 127 15.49 22.87 -5.67
C LYS A 127 14.09 23.21 -5.16
N LYS A 128 13.30 22.19 -4.83
CA LYS A 128 11.92 22.29 -4.35
C LYS A 128 11.78 22.08 -2.85
N PHE A 129 12.88 22.14 -2.10
CA PHE A 129 12.88 21.79 -0.68
C PHE A 129 11.85 22.58 0.13
N ASN A 130 11.75 23.89 -0.07
CA ASN A 130 10.78 24.74 0.64
C ASN A 130 9.32 24.48 0.23
N ASP A 131 9.10 23.94 -0.98
CA ASP A 131 7.76 23.56 -1.44
C ASP A 131 7.37 22.19 -0.85
N ILE A 132 8.36 21.30 -0.63
CA ILE A 132 8.17 19.95 -0.08
C ILE A 132 8.08 19.96 1.45
N VAL A 133 8.89 20.80 2.11
CA VAL A 133 8.98 20.94 3.56
C VAL A 133 8.77 22.41 3.94
N PRO A 134 7.53 22.94 3.85
CA PRO A 134 7.23 24.36 4.07
C PRO A 134 7.45 24.84 5.50
N GLY A 135 7.61 23.94 6.48
CA GLY A 135 7.90 24.34 7.87
C GLY A 135 8.32 23.20 8.78
N ALA A 136 8.69 23.54 10.01
CA ALA A 136 9.16 22.60 11.02
C ALA A 136 8.12 21.54 11.46
N GLN A 137 6.84 21.75 11.10
CA GLN A 137 5.72 20.88 11.45
C GLN A 137 5.20 20.06 10.26
N THR A 138 5.93 20.01 9.14
CA THR A 138 5.57 19.11 8.04
C THR A 138 5.59 17.66 8.56
N THR A 139 4.51 16.93 8.30
CA THR A 139 4.41 15.50 8.64
C THR A 139 4.97 14.65 7.51
N PRO A 140 5.37 13.39 7.76
CA PRO A 140 5.83 12.48 6.70
C PRO A 140 4.82 12.33 5.55
N ASP A 141 3.53 12.24 5.88
CA ASP A 141 2.45 12.13 4.90
C ASP A 141 2.32 13.40 4.03
N ALA A 142 2.35 14.57 4.66
CA ALA A 142 2.35 15.85 3.94
C ALA A 142 3.58 16.02 3.05
N LEU A 143 4.77 15.60 3.53
CA LEU A 143 6.00 15.60 2.75
C LEU A 143 5.88 14.73 1.50
N LEU A 144 5.37 13.51 1.64
CA LEU A 144 5.19 12.58 0.52
C LEU A 144 4.15 13.12 -0.50
N SER A 145 3.04 13.68 -0.03
CA SER A 145 2.02 14.30 -0.88
C SER A 145 2.58 15.46 -1.72
N GLN A 146 3.37 16.33 -1.10
CA GLN A 146 4.00 17.45 -1.79
C GLN A 146 5.11 16.98 -2.75
N LEU A 147 5.90 15.98 -2.34
CA LEU A 147 6.90 15.35 -3.20
C LEU A 147 6.25 14.76 -4.46
N GLU A 148 5.14 14.03 -4.33
CA GLU A 148 4.38 13.48 -5.44
C GLU A 148 3.88 14.57 -6.39
N THR A 149 3.40 15.68 -5.83
CA THR A 149 3.00 16.86 -6.61
C THR A 149 4.18 17.38 -7.44
N MET A 150 5.36 17.55 -6.83
CA MET A 150 6.56 18.03 -7.54
C MET A 150 7.06 17.04 -8.59
N LEU A 151 7.03 15.74 -8.29
CA LEU A 151 7.40 14.68 -9.22
C LEU A 151 6.49 14.65 -10.45
N SER A 152 5.17 14.81 -10.26
CA SER A 152 4.20 14.81 -11.37
C SER A 152 4.42 15.97 -12.35
N GLN A 153 4.90 17.11 -11.86
CA GLN A 153 5.21 18.30 -12.65
C GLN A 153 6.57 18.24 -13.33
N HIS A 154 7.43 17.27 -12.97
CA HIS A 154 8.80 17.18 -13.46
C HIS A 154 8.89 16.30 -14.71
N HIS A 155 9.12 16.91 -15.88
CA HIS A 155 9.03 16.23 -17.19
C HIS A 155 9.83 14.92 -17.34
N SER A 156 11.06 14.85 -16.81
CA SER A 156 11.89 13.65 -16.88
C SER A 156 11.49 12.58 -15.86
N LEU A 157 11.24 12.99 -14.62
CA LEU A 157 10.97 12.10 -13.49
C LEU A 157 9.56 11.52 -13.56
N SER A 158 8.57 12.28 -14.03
CA SER A 158 7.20 11.79 -14.19
C SER A 158 7.04 10.67 -15.22
N LYS A 159 7.97 10.59 -16.17
CA LYS A 159 8.03 9.52 -17.17
C LYS A 159 8.90 8.33 -16.74
N ALA A 160 9.95 8.61 -15.97
CA ALA A 160 10.94 7.62 -15.60
C ALA A 160 10.63 6.91 -14.29
N CYS A 161 10.02 7.61 -13.34
CA CYS A 161 9.56 7.04 -12.07
C CYS A 161 8.12 6.59 -12.21
N HIS A 162 7.75 5.50 -11.53
CA HIS A 162 6.39 5.01 -11.55
C HIS A 162 5.55 5.78 -10.52
N LEU A 163 5.11 6.97 -10.93
CA LEU A 163 4.18 7.81 -10.18
C LEU A 163 2.74 7.35 -10.41
N GLN A 164 2.42 6.09 -10.13
CA GLN A 164 1.02 5.70 -10.07
C GLN A 164 0.44 6.23 -8.77
N LEU A 165 -0.07 7.47 -8.91
CA LEU A 165 -0.84 8.25 -7.96
C LEU A 165 -1.46 7.37 -6.87
N SER A 166 -1.09 7.65 -5.63
CA SER A 166 -1.83 7.24 -4.42
C SER A 166 -3.24 7.87 -4.38
N ALA A 167 -3.80 8.31 -5.53
CA ALA A 167 -5.16 8.79 -5.66
C ALA A 167 -6.13 7.60 -5.64
N LEU A 168 -6.24 6.99 -4.47
CA LEU A 168 -7.51 6.47 -4.01
C LEU A 168 -7.93 7.38 -2.87
N ASN A 169 -8.87 8.25 -3.24
CA ASN A 169 -9.85 8.84 -2.34
C ASN A 169 -10.43 7.77 -1.41
#